data_AF-A0AAJ8N1E3-F1
#
_entry.id   AF-A0AAJ8N1E3-F1
#
_cell.length_a   1.000
_cell.length_b   1.000
_cell.length_c   1.000
_cell.angle_alpha   90.00
_cell.angle_beta   90.00
_cell.angle_gamma   90.00
#
_symmetry.space_group_name_H-M   'P 1'
#
loop_
_entity.id
_entity.type
_entity.pdbx_description
1 polymer ?
#
loop_
_entity_poly.entity_id
_entity_poly.type
_entity_poly.pdbx_seq_one_letter_code
_entity_poly.pdbx_strand_id
1 'polypeptide(L)'
;MKKIWIASLITGMIAAVLIYSAFVTNITSPEEAEEAEQEQAAAEEQEMEEAYAREKANPIVEIEEGKRAMSLRVANPEEGVSGYIEPKDRVDVVAYYTDIEEGEEDEEKGESSDTELLTAELIMQDLKVLASGISADSENEALRYETVTVEVTPEEGVELSLAAKDQDGFYFMLRDEEDGTTLEERINITRPVMKGER
;
A
#
# COMPACT_ATOMS: atom_id res chain seq x y z
N MET A 1 -48.77 65.87 -34.04
CA MET A 1 -47.55 66.02 -33.20
C MET A 1 -47.50 65.08 -31.98
N LYS A 2 -48.61 64.79 -31.26
CA LYS A 2 -48.60 63.95 -30.04
C LYS A 2 -48.17 62.48 -30.21
N LYS A 3 -48.33 61.89 -31.41
CA LYS A 3 -47.98 60.48 -31.68
C LYS A 3 -46.47 60.23 -31.77
N ILE A 4 -45.69 61.26 -32.11
CA ILE A 4 -44.23 61.17 -32.29
C ILE A 4 -43.53 61.11 -30.93
N TRP A 5 -44.07 61.81 -29.93
CA TRP A 5 -43.52 61.83 -28.58
C TRP A 5 -43.73 60.49 -27.83
N ILE A 6 -44.88 59.84 -28.06
CA ILE A 6 -45.19 58.53 -27.47
C ILE A 6 -44.29 57.42 -28.04
N ALA A 7 -44.00 57.46 -29.35
CA ALA A 7 -43.10 56.49 -29.98
C ALA A 7 -41.68 56.54 -29.38
N SER A 8 -41.14 57.74 -29.16
CA SER A 8 -39.80 57.91 -28.56
C SER A 8 -39.70 57.37 -27.12
N LEU A 9 -40.78 57.46 -26.35
CA LEU A 9 -40.81 56.99 -24.96
C LEU A 9 -40.85 55.46 -24.88
N ILE A 10 -41.58 54.81 -25.79
CA ILE A 10 -41.65 53.34 -25.89
C ILE A 10 -40.30 52.78 -26.35
N THR A 11 -39.66 53.39 -27.36
CA THR A 11 -38.35 52.93 -27.84
C THR A 11 -37.26 53.09 -26.78
N GLY A 12 -37.29 54.17 -26.00
CA GLY A 12 -36.34 54.36 -24.89
C GLY A 12 -36.52 53.32 -23.78
N MET A 13 -37.75 52.97 -23.44
CA MET A 13 -38.02 51.94 -22.44
C MET A 13 -37.59 50.54 -22.91
N ILE A 14 -37.82 50.21 -24.18
CA ILE A 14 -37.35 48.96 -24.77
C ILE A 14 -35.82 48.90 -24.79
N ALA A 15 -35.15 49.99 -25.17
CA ALA A 15 -33.68 50.06 -25.14
C ALA A 15 -33.14 49.91 -23.71
N ALA A 16 -33.77 50.54 -22.71
CA ALA A 16 -33.37 50.41 -21.32
C ALA A 16 -33.55 48.98 -20.78
N VAL A 17 -34.64 48.30 -21.15
CA VAL A 17 -34.87 46.89 -20.77
C VAL A 17 -33.84 45.97 -21.42
N LEU A 18 -33.51 46.19 -22.69
CA LEU A 18 -32.48 45.41 -23.38
C LEU A 18 -31.10 45.62 -22.75
N ILE A 19 -30.73 46.87 -22.45
CA ILE A 19 -29.47 47.19 -21.78
C ILE A 19 -29.43 46.58 -20.38
N TYR A 20 -30.53 46.68 -19.62
CA TYR A 20 -30.61 46.08 -18.29
C TYR A 20 -30.52 44.56 -18.34
N SER A 21 -31.19 43.91 -19.31
CA SER A 21 -31.10 42.47 -19.50
C SER A 21 -29.68 42.03 -19.83
N ALA A 22 -28.99 42.74 -20.72
CA ALA A 22 -27.60 42.45 -21.07
C ALA A 22 -26.64 42.70 -19.90
N PHE A 23 -26.93 43.68 -19.05
CA PHE A 23 -26.13 43.99 -17.87
C PHE A 23 -26.34 42.95 -16.77
N VAL A 24 -27.57 42.49 -16.54
CA VAL A 24 -27.89 41.46 -15.53
C VAL A 24 -27.37 40.09 -15.96
N THR A 25 -27.43 39.73 -17.24
CA THR A 25 -26.86 38.46 -17.73
C THR A 25 -25.33 38.43 -17.74
N ASN A 26 -24.67 39.57 -17.59
CA ASN A 26 -23.20 39.68 -17.55
C ASN A 26 -22.66 39.83 -16.12
N ILE A 27 -23.54 39.84 -15.12
CA ILE A 27 -23.16 39.72 -13.72
C ILE A 27 -23.33 38.23 -13.39
N THR A 28 -22.26 37.45 -13.60
CA THR A 28 -22.14 36.13 -12.98
C THR A 28 -22.35 36.33 -11.47
N SER A 29 -23.32 35.60 -10.92
CA SER A 29 -23.57 35.62 -9.47
C SER A 29 -22.30 35.15 -8.76
N PRO A 30 -21.90 35.73 -7.61
CA PRO A 30 -20.72 35.27 -6.88
C PRO A 30 -20.74 33.75 -6.62
N GLU A 31 -21.93 33.19 -6.43
CA GLU A 31 -22.19 31.76 -6.21
C GLU A 31 -21.90 30.91 -7.46
N GLU A 32 -22.23 31.40 -8.67
CA GLU A 32 -21.91 30.72 -9.93
C GLU A 32 -20.41 30.84 -10.29
N ALA A 33 -19.74 31.91 -9.86
CA ALA A 33 -18.30 32.04 -10.01
C ALA A 33 -17.55 31.07 -9.09
N GLU A 34 -17.99 30.94 -7.83
CA GLU A 34 -17.41 29.99 -6.87
C GLU A 34 -17.62 28.53 -7.30
N GLU A 35 -18.80 28.17 -7.80
CA GLU A 35 -19.05 26.82 -8.35
C GLU A 35 -18.15 26.52 -9.56
N ALA A 36 -18.00 27.47 -10.50
CA ALA A 36 -17.13 27.28 -11.66
C ALA A 36 -15.64 27.16 -11.29
N GLU A 37 -15.18 27.91 -10.28
CA GLU A 37 -13.80 27.85 -9.78
C GLU A 37 -13.53 26.52 -9.04
N GLN A 38 -14.51 26.01 -8.29
CA GLN A 38 -14.43 24.67 -7.65
C GLN A 38 -14.43 23.54 -8.68
N GLU A 39 -15.26 23.63 -9.72
CA GLU A 39 -15.34 22.63 -10.79
C GLU A 39 -14.03 22.62 -11.61
N GLN A 40 -13.43 23.79 -11.87
CA GLN A 40 -12.11 23.90 -12.48
C GLN A 40 -11.00 23.35 -11.59
N ALA A 41 -11.01 23.66 -10.29
CA ALA A 41 -10.01 23.14 -9.35
C ALA A 41 -10.09 21.61 -9.22
N ALA A 42 -11.30 21.04 -9.17
CA ALA A 42 -11.51 19.59 -9.15
C ALA A 42 -11.06 18.93 -10.46
N ALA A 43 -11.30 19.57 -11.61
CA ALA A 43 -10.83 19.08 -12.91
C ALA A 43 -9.29 19.15 -13.02
N GLU A 44 -8.65 20.23 -12.56
CA GLU A 44 -7.17 20.33 -12.53
C GLU A 44 -6.55 19.32 -11.56
N GLU A 45 -7.19 19.04 -10.42
CA GLU A 45 -6.74 18.03 -9.46
C GLU A 45 -6.85 16.62 -10.07
N GLN A 46 -7.94 16.32 -10.78
CA GLN A 46 -8.11 15.08 -11.54
C GLN A 46 -7.09 14.95 -12.67
N GLU A 47 -6.88 15.99 -13.48
CA GLU A 47 -5.88 15.97 -14.55
C GLU A 47 -4.45 15.81 -14.00
N MET A 48 -4.13 16.43 -12.86
CA MET A 48 -2.86 16.17 -12.17
C MET A 48 -2.79 14.72 -11.70
N GLU A 49 -3.81 14.20 -11.04
CA GLU A 49 -3.82 12.82 -10.53
C GLU A 49 -3.64 11.81 -11.66
N GLU A 50 -4.32 12.01 -12.79
CA GLU A 50 -4.12 11.21 -14.02
C GLU A 50 -2.72 11.40 -14.62
N ALA A 51 -2.17 12.63 -14.62
CA ALA A 51 -0.82 12.89 -15.12
C ALA A 51 0.29 12.29 -14.24
N TYR A 52 0.03 12.07 -12.95
CA TYR A 52 0.94 11.40 -12.01
C TYR A 52 0.63 9.91 -11.81
N ALA A 53 -0.48 9.41 -12.36
CA ALA A 53 -0.84 8.00 -12.31
C ALA A 53 0.14 7.19 -13.16
N ARG A 54 1.02 6.45 -12.50
CA ARG A 54 1.79 5.40 -13.17
C ARG A 54 0.86 4.23 -13.46
N GLU A 55 0.70 3.88 -14.73
CA GLU A 55 0.06 2.63 -15.14
C GLU A 55 0.94 1.47 -14.67
N LYS A 56 0.58 0.87 -13.53
CA LYS A 56 1.31 -0.27 -12.97
C LYS A 56 0.77 -1.55 -13.59
N ALA A 57 1.67 -2.42 -14.06
CA ALA A 57 1.29 -3.74 -14.56
C ALA A 57 0.69 -4.65 -13.46
N ASN A 58 0.99 -4.36 -12.18
CA ASN A 58 0.44 -5.08 -11.03
C ASN A 58 -0.14 -4.09 -10.01
N PRO A 59 -1.48 -3.92 -9.96
CA PRO A 59 -2.13 -3.01 -9.03
C PRO A 59 -2.16 -3.58 -7.61
N ILE A 60 -2.15 -2.69 -6.62
CA ILE A 60 -2.30 -3.04 -5.21
C ILE A 60 -3.78 -3.00 -4.82
N VAL A 61 -4.20 -3.90 -3.94
CA VAL A 61 -5.54 -3.89 -3.34
C VAL A 61 -5.70 -2.68 -2.41
N GLU A 62 -6.93 -2.21 -2.27
CA GLU A 62 -7.29 -1.13 -1.35
C GLU A 62 -6.88 -1.45 0.10
N ILE A 63 -6.24 -0.46 0.71
CA ILE A 63 -5.78 -0.48 2.10
C ILE A 63 -6.91 0.06 2.98
N GLU A 64 -7.28 -0.69 4.01
CA GLU A 64 -8.31 -0.24 4.95
C GLU A 64 -7.89 1.01 5.74
N GLU A 65 -8.87 1.84 6.12
CA GLU A 65 -8.63 3.06 6.87
C GLU A 65 -7.84 2.79 8.16
N GLY A 66 -6.79 3.57 8.40
CA GLY A 66 -5.95 3.44 9.58
C GLY A 66 -4.88 2.34 9.49
N LYS A 67 -4.86 1.53 8.42
CA LYS A 67 -3.78 0.57 8.13
C LYS A 67 -2.77 1.12 7.12
N ARG A 68 -1.68 0.39 6.87
CA ARG A 68 -0.59 0.71 5.94
C ARG A 68 -0.17 -0.55 5.17
N ALA A 69 0.49 -0.35 4.03
CA ALA A 69 1.16 -1.42 3.30
C ALA A 69 2.61 -1.57 3.76
N MET A 70 3.06 -2.79 3.94
CA MET A 70 4.48 -3.13 4.16
C MET A 70 4.89 -4.26 3.22
N SER A 71 5.99 -4.06 2.48
CA SER A 71 6.54 -5.08 1.59
C SER A 71 7.65 -5.85 2.31
N LEU A 72 7.52 -7.17 2.28
CA LEU A 72 8.49 -8.11 2.82
C LEU A 72 9.17 -8.83 1.66
N ARG A 73 10.49 -9.00 1.77
CA ARG A 73 11.30 -9.60 0.71
C ARG A 73 11.14 -11.12 0.72
N VAL A 74 11.04 -11.68 -0.48
CA VAL A 74 11.12 -13.11 -0.80
C VAL A 74 12.42 -13.32 -1.56
N ALA A 75 13.39 -13.96 -0.93
CA ALA A 75 14.68 -14.28 -1.55
C ALA A 75 14.59 -15.56 -2.39
N ASN A 76 13.83 -16.56 -1.94
CA ASN A 76 13.66 -17.84 -2.62
C ASN A 76 12.17 -18.16 -2.88
N PRO A 77 11.80 -18.85 -3.97
CA PRO A 77 10.40 -19.11 -4.30
C PRO A 77 9.60 -19.80 -3.18
N GLU A 78 10.20 -20.75 -2.46
CA GLU A 78 9.56 -21.48 -1.36
C GLU A 78 9.14 -20.59 -0.19
N GLU A 79 9.83 -19.46 0.03
CA GLU A 79 9.52 -18.50 1.09
C GLU A 79 8.15 -17.87 0.88
N GLY A 80 7.76 -17.57 -0.36
CA GLY A 80 6.42 -17.08 -0.69
C GLY A 80 5.54 -18.11 -1.38
N VAL A 81 5.58 -19.35 -0.90
CA VAL A 81 4.70 -20.44 -1.36
C VAL A 81 4.77 -20.63 -2.87
N SER A 82 5.98 -20.63 -3.44
CA SER A 82 6.25 -20.79 -4.88
C SER A 82 5.52 -19.79 -5.80
N GLY A 83 5.12 -18.63 -5.28
CA GLY A 83 4.39 -17.62 -6.04
C GLY A 83 2.88 -17.80 -6.08
N TYR A 84 2.30 -18.72 -5.29
CA TYR A 84 0.85 -18.93 -5.22
C TYR A 84 0.10 -17.86 -4.40
N ILE A 85 0.82 -16.95 -3.73
CA ILE A 85 0.19 -15.89 -2.96
C ILE A 85 -0.34 -14.80 -3.90
N GLU A 86 -1.66 -14.61 -3.88
CA GLU A 86 -2.39 -13.65 -4.69
C GLU A 86 -2.89 -12.47 -3.85
N PRO A 87 -3.22 -11.32 -4.48
CA PRO A 87 -3.86 -10.23 -3.76
C PRO A 87 -5.21 -10.66 -3.17
N LYS A 88 -5.48 -10.22 -1.93
CA LYS A 88 -6.63 -10.57 -1.05
C LYS A 88 -6.48 -11.87 -0.26
N ASP A 89 -5.44 -12.67 -0.50
CA ASP A 89 -5.13 -13.83 0.34
C ASP A 89 -4.85 -13.41 1.79
N ARG A 90 -4.86 -14.40 2.69
CA ARG A 90 -4.42 -14.26 4.07
C ARG A 90 -3.18 -15.11 4.29
N VAL A 91 -2.19 -14.55 4.99
CA VAL A 91 -0.92 -15.22 5.26
C VAL A 91 -0.49 -15.05 6.69
N ASP A 92 0.19 -16.06 7.21
CA ASP A 92 1.03 -15.94 8.40
C ASP A 92 2.48 -15.68 7.99
N VAL A 93 3.23 -15.00 8.85
CA VAL A 93 4.64 -14.69 8.62
C VAL A 93 5.50 -15.38 9.67
N VAL A 94 6.43 -16.20 9.20
CA VAL A 94 7.45 -16.87 10.02
C VAL A 94 8.80 -16.22 9.74
N ALA A 95 9.47 -15.77 10.79
CA ALA A 95 10.81 -15.24 10.70
C ALA A 95 11.84 -16.30 11.08
N TYR A 96 13.01 -16.25 10.44
CA TYR A 96 14.13 -17.14 10.71
C TYR A 96 15.36 -16.34 11.11
N TYR A 97 16.01 -16.78 12.18
CA TYR A 97 17.26 -16.21 12.64
C TYR A 97 18.21 -17.28 13.16
N THR A 98 19.49 -16.99 13.00
CA THR A 98 20.59 -17.83 13.47
C THR A 98 21.26 -17.15 14.65
N ASP A 99 21.29 -17.82 15.79
CA ASP A 99 22.05 -17.41 16.97
C ASP A 99 23.28 -18.31 17.14
N ILE A 100 24.32 -17.79 17.80
CA ILE A 100 25.49 -18.56 18.19
C ILE A 100 25.47 -18.70 19.71
N GLU A 101 25.34 -19.93 20.20
CA GLU A 101 25.55 -20.24 21.60
C GLU A 101 27.04 -20.53 21.81
N GLU A 102 27.72 -19.64 22.54
CA GLU A 102 29.13 -19.81 22.91
C GLU A 102 29.27 -21.03 23.83
N GLY A 103 30.05 -22.01 23.38
CA GLY A 103 30.36 -23.20 24.17
C GLY A 103 31.41 -22.92 25.25
N GLU A 104 31.48 -23.76 26.29
CA GLU A 104 32.56 -23.68 27.27
C GLU A 104 33.93 -23.88 26.58
N GLU A 105 34.86 -22.96 26.80
CA GLU A 105 36.25 -23.10 26.31
C GLU A 105 36.93 -24.26 27.02
N ASP A 106 37.13 -25.37 26.32
CA ASP A 106 37.90 -26.50 26.83
C ASP A 106 39.40 -26.13 26.75
N GLU A 107 39.93 -25.54 27.82
CA GLU A 107 41.31 -25.00 27.93
C GLU A 107 42.40 -26.03 27.55
N GLU A 108 42.11 -27.33 27.62
CA GLU A 108 43.03 -28.41 27.24
C GLU A 108 43.12 -28.67 25.72
N LYS A 109 42.12 -28.26 24.92
CA LYS A 109 42.07 -28.54 23.47
C LYS A 109 42.09 -27.31 22.58
N GLY A 110 41.81 -26.12 23.12
CA GLY A 110 41.82 -24.87 22.34
C GLY A 110 40.77 -24.83 21.23
N GLU A 111 39.71 -25.62 21.34
CA GLU A 111 38.57 -25.64 20.43
C GLU A 111 37.33 -25.07 21.15
N SER A 112 36.86 -23.90 20.72
CA SER A 112 35.54 -23.38 21.13
C SER A 112 34.46 -24.22 20.47
N SER A 113 33.55 -24.78 21.28
CA SER A 113 32.43 -25.58 20.80
C SER A 113 31.20 -24.71 20.52
N ASP A 114 31.38 -23.66 19.72
CA ASP A 114 30.29 -22.77 19.36
C ASP A 114 29.22 -23.56 18.60
N THR A 115 27.99 -23.52 19.11
CA THR A 115 26.85 -24.20 18.51
C THR A 115 25.94 -23.17 17.86
N GLU A 116 25.84 -23.22 16.54
CA GLU A 116 24.86 -22.42 15.80
C GLU A 116 23.45 -22.98 16.07
N LEU A 117 22.53 -22.12 16.48
CA LEU A 117 21.13 -22.41 16.71
C LEU A 117 20.28 -21.73 15.63
N LEU A 118 19.45 -22.49 14.93
CA LEU A 118 18.47 -21.95 14.00
C LEU A 118 17.11 -21.90 14.69
N THR A 119 16.51 -20.72 14.74
CA THR A 119 15.18 -20.50 15.31
C THR A 119 14.20 -20.05 14.21
N ALA A 120 13.01 -20.65 14.22
CA ALA A 120 11.86 -20.21 13.46
C ALA A 120 10.78 -19.69 14.41
N GLU A 121 10.26 -18.49 14.18
CA GLU A 121 9.22 -17.88 15.01
C GLU A 121 8.05 -17.39 14.17
N LEU A 122 6.83 -17.73 14.58
CA LEU A 122 5.60 -17.15 14.03
C LEU A 122 5.42 -15.74 14.58
N ILE A 123 5.70 -14.73 13.76
CA ILE A 123 5.73 -13.33 14.20
C ILE A 123 4.43 -12.57 13.92
N MET A 124 3.71 -12.95 12.86
CA MET A 124 2.43 -12.32 12.48
C MET A 124 1.47 -13.36 11.96
N GLN A 125 0.18 -13.13 12.20
CA GLN A 125 -0.91 -14.01 11.81
C GLN A 125 -2.01 -13.25 11.08
N ASP A 126 -2.69 -13.91 10.15
CA ASP A 126 -3.88 -13.39 9.44
C ASP A 126 -3.67 -12.05 8.72
N LEU A 127 -2.51 -11.85 8.11
CA LEU A 127 -2.24 -10.64 7.35
C LEU A 127 -2.86 -10.71 5.96
N LYS A 128 -3.60 -9.67 5.59
CA LYS A 128 -4.16 -9.49 4.24
C LYS A 128 -3.06 -9.13 3.26
N VAL A 129 -2.95 -9.90 2.18
CA VAL A 129 -2.04 -9.60 1.09
C VAL A 129 -2.65 -8.54 0.18
N LEU A 130 -1.89 -7.49 -0.07
CA LEU A 130 -2.27 -6.38 -0.92
C LEU A 130 -1.74 -6.52 -2.35
N ALA A 131 -0.54 -7.07 -2.49
CA ALA A 131 0.11 -7.35 -3.79
C ALA A 131 1.24 -8.37 -3.61
N SER A 132 1.58 -9.08 -4.67
CA SER A 132 2.76 -9.96 -4.74
C SER A 132 3.61 -9.62 -5.97
N GLY A 133 4.93 -9.76 -5.84
CA GLY A 133 5.90 -9.26 -6.83
C GLY A 133 6.21 -7.77 -6.69
N ILE A 134 6.99 -7.25 -7.64
CA ILE A 134 7.41 -5.83 -7.66
C ILE A 134 6.48 -4.97 -8.50
N SER A 135 6.24 -3.74 -8.05
CA SER A 135 5.58 -2.72 -8.86
C SER A 135 6.51 -2.36 -10.02
N ALA A 136 6.15 -2.78 -11.22
CA ALA A 136 6.93 -2.52 -12.42
C ALA A 136 6.10 -1.91 -13.54
N ASP A 137 6.76 -1.12 -14.38
CA ASP A 137 6.17 -0.50 -15.56
C ASP A 137 6.05 -1.51 -16.73
N SER A 138 6.71 -2.66 -16.63
CA SER A 138 6.67 -3.72 -17.65
C SER A 138 6.17 -5.06 -17.09
N GLU A 139 5.38 -5.78 -17.87
CA GLU A 139 4.84 -7.08 -17.48
C GLU A 139 5.93 -8.10 -17.12
N ASN A 140 7.04 -8.12 -17.87
CA ASN A 140 8.15 -9.04 -17.61
C ASN A 140 8.83 -8.81 -16.25
N GLU A 141 8.89 -7.56 -15.81
CA GLU A 141 9.47 -7.20 -14.53
C GLU A 141 8.46 -7.42 -13.39
N ALA A 142 7.17 -7.23 -13.64
CA ALA A 142 6.09 -7.54 -12.70
C ALA A 142 5.99 -9.06 -12.39
N LEU A 143 6.44 -9.93 -13.31
CA LEU A 143 6.53 -11.38 -13.08
C LEU A 143 7.61 -11.77 -12.05
N ARG A 144 8.48 -10.85 -11.63
CA ARG A 144 9.50 -11.12 -10.61
C ARG A 144 8.83 -11.15 -9.23
N TYR A 145 8.63 -12.36 -8.75
CA TYR A 145 8.10 -12.63 -7.42
C TYR A 145 9.19 -12.43 -6.35
N GLU A 146 9.45 -11.18 -5.98
CA GLU A 146 10.52 -10.80 -5.02
C GLU A 146 10.00 -10.23 -3.72
N THR A 147 8.72 -9.87 -3.67
CA THR A 147 8.11 -9.25 -2.49
C THR A 147 6.67 -9.70 -2.31
N VAL A 148 6.24 -9.81 -1.06
CA VAL A 148 4.83 -9.89 -0.69
C VAL A 148 4.51 -8.63 0.11
N THR A 149 3.51 -7.88 -0.36
CA THR A 149 3.05 -6.67 0.30
C THR A 149 1.81 -6.99 1.11
N VAL A 150 1.89 -6.77 2.42
CA VAL A 150 0.83 -7.06 3.38
C VAL A 150 0.23 -5.78 3.97
N GLU A 151 -1.02 -5.86 4.37
CA GLU A 151 -1.74 -4.83 5.11
C GLU A 151 -1.46 -4.98 6.61
N VAL A 152 -1.01 -3.90 7.25
CA VAL A 152 -0.58 -3.90 8.66
C VAL A 152 -1.10 -2.65 9.38
N THR A 153 -1.33 -2.77 10.68
CA THR A 153 -1.48 -1.63 11.59
C THR A 153 -0.13 -0.92 11.78
N PRO A 154 -0.11 0.33 12.30
CA PRO A 154 1.14 1.00 12.65
C PRO A 154 2.03 0.19 13.60
N GLU A 155 1.42 -0.50 14.57
CA GLU A 155 2.13 -1.26 15.59
C GLU A 155 2.77 -2.52 14.99
N GLU A 156 1.99 -3.30 14.24
CA GLU A 156 2.49 -4.48 13.51
C GLU A 156 3.58 -4.09 12.50
N GLY A 157 3.42 -2.95 11.81
CA GLY A 157 4.43 -2.45 10.88
C GLY A 157 5.76 -2.12 11.57
N VAL A 158 5.73 -1.57 12.78
CA VAL A 158 6.97 -1.31 13.55
C VAL A 158 7.62 -2.62 13.97
N GLU A 159 6.85 -3.58 14.47
CA GLU A 159 7.35 -4.90 14.86
C GLU A 159 7.95 -5.67 13.68
N LEU A 160 7.23 -5.73 12.56
CA LEU A 160 7.73 -6.33 11.32
C LEU A 160 8.98 -5.63 10.79
N SER A 161 9.09 -4.30 10.94
CA SER A 161 10.29 -3.58 10.51
C SER A 161 11.55 -4.00 11.28
N LEU A 162 11.39 -4.37 12.56
CA LEU A 162 12.49 -4.87 13.38
C LEU A 162 12.87 -6.28 12.94
N ALA A 163 11.88 -7.15 12.77
CA ALA A 163 12.10 -8.49 12.24
C ALA A 163 12.77 -8.45 10.86
N ALA A 164 12.35 -7.55 9.95
CA ALA A 164 12.91 -7.46 8.60
C ALA A 164 14.37 -7.01 8.57
N LYS A 165 14.84 -6.38 9.65
CA LYS A 165 16.22 -5.94 9.78
C LYS A 165 17.12 -6.99 10.42
N ASP A 166 16.60 -7.72 11.39
CA ASP A 166 17.39 -8.61 12.25
C ASP A 166 17.36 -10.08 11.78
N GLN A 167 16.43 -10.44 10.90
CA GLN A 167 16.17 -11.83 10.51
C GLN A 167 16.77 -12.15 9.13
N ASP A 168 17.15 -13.41 8.93
CA ASP A 168 17.78 -13.90 7.69
C ASP A 168 16.78 -13.98 6.53
N GLY A 169 15.48 -14.02 6.83
CA GLY A 169 14.39 -14.03 5.85
C GLY A 169 13.03 -14.34 6.48
N PHE A 170 12.01 -14.37 5.62
CA PHE A 170 10.63 -14.67 6.00
C PHE A 170 10.09 -15.83 5.19
N TYR A 171 9.30 -16.70 5.81
CA TYR A 171 8.41 -17.60 5.10
C TYR A 171 6.97 -17.19 5.34
N PHE A 172 6.18 -17.28 4.29
CA PHE A 172 4.75 -17.07 4.31
C PHE A 172 4.04 -18.41 4.38
N MET A 173 3.06 -18.53 5.27
CA MET A 173 2.12 -19.65 5.25
C MET A 173 0.79 -19.13 4.70
N LEU A 174 0.42 -19.60 3.52
CA LEU A 174 -0.86 -19.27 2.89
C LEU A 174 -2.00 -19.94 3.68
N ARG A 175 -2.96 -19.14 4.12
CA ARG A 175 -4.13 -19.61 4.84
C ARG A 175 -5.22 -20.07 3.88
N ASP A 176 -6.08 -20.93 4.40
CA ASP A 176 -7.37 -21.20 3.76
C ASP A 176 -8.25 -19.93 3.85
N GLU A 177 -9.10 -19.69 2.84
CA GLU A 177 -9.96 -18.51 2.78
C GLU A 177 -10.94 -18.42 3.96
N GLU A 178 -11.32 -19.56 4.56
CA GLU A 178 -12.27 -19.62 5.68
C GLU A 178 -11.56 -19.62 7.05
N ASP A 179 -10.22 -19.66 7.10
CA ASP A 179 -9.44 -19.71 8.34
C ASP A 179 -9.09 -18.33 8.91
N GLY A 180 -10.01 -17.81 9.73
CA GLY A 180 -9.79 -16.62 10.55
C GLY A 180 -9.26 -16.89 11.96
N THR A 181 -8.68 -18.06 12.22
CA THR A 181 -8.21 -18.41 13.57
C THR A 181 -6.83 -17.80 13.86
N THR A 182 -6.63 -17.35 15.09
CA THR A 182 -5.33 -16.85 15.55
C THR A 182 -4.95 -17.52 16.86
N LEU A 183 -3.65 -17.74 17.04
CA LEU A 183 -3.10 -18.33 18.23
C LEU A 183 -2.60 -17.24 19.18
N GLU A 184 -2.95 -17.34 20.45
CA GLU A 184 -2.45 -16.42 21.50
C GLU A 184 -1.04 -16.79 21.97
N GLU A 185 -0.66 -18.07 21.83
CA GLU A 185 0.64 -18.56 22.25
C GLU A 185 1.69 -18.31 21.16
N ARG A 186 2.85 -17.77 21.56
CA ARG A 186 4.00 -17.63 20.66
C ARG A 186 4.51 -19.01 20.26
N ILE A 187 4.56 -19.27 18.96
CA ILE A 187 5.19 -20.46 18.41
C ILE A 187 6.62 -20.13 18.02
N ASN A 188 7.58 -20.75 18.71
CA ASN A 188 8.98 -20.76 18.29
C ASN A 188 9.56 -22.17 18.32
N ILE A 189 10.44 -22.48 17.37
CA ILE A 189 11.13 -23.76 17.28
C ILE A 189 12.61 -23.48 17.06
N THR A 190 13.45 -23.90 18.01
CA THR A 190 14.90 -23.77 17.92
C THR A 190 15.55 -25.15 17.75
N ARG A 191 16.56 -25.25 16.89
CA ARG A 191 17.35 -26.47 16.71
C ARG A 191 18.84 -26.15 16.50
N PRO A 192 19.77 -27.00 16.97
CA PRO A 192 21.18 -26.85 16.66
C PRO A 192 21.46 -27.22 15.20
N VAL A 193 22.35 -26.46 14.56
CA VAL A 193 22.88 -26.75 13.23
C VAL A 193 23.95 -27.83 13.39
N MET A 194 23.59 -29.07 13.05
CA MET A 194 24.55 -30.16 12.99
C MET A 194 25.58 -29.87 11.88
N LYS A 195 26.83 -29.59 12.27
CA LYS A 195 27.95 -29.41 11.32
C LYS A 195 28.29 -30.75 10.68
N GLY A 196 27.53 -31.12 9.65
CA GLY A 196 27.79 -32.34 8.86
C GLY A 196 29.05 -32.15 8.02
N GLU A 197 30.01 -33.07 8.17
CA GLU A 197 31.19 -33.21 7.32
C GLU A 197 30.80 -33.08 5.84
N ARG A 198 31.30 -32.03 5.17
CA ARG A 198 31.26 -31.90 3.71
C ARG A 198 32.45 -32.60 3.09
#